data_AF-A0A5K1F6N2-F1
#
_entry.id   AF-A0A5K1F6N2-F1
#
_cell.length_a   1.000
_cell.length_b   1.000
_cell.length_c   1.000
_cell.angle_alpha   90.00
_cell.angle_beta   90.00
_cell.angle_gamma   90.00
#
_symmetry.space_group_name_H-M   'P 1'
#
loop_
_entity.id
_entity.type
_entity.pdbx_description
1 polymer ?
#
loop_
_entity_poly.entity_id
_entity_poly.type
_entity_poly.pdbx_seq_one_letter_code
_entity_poly.pdbx_strand_id
1 'polypeptide(L)' 'DGRVICSSLPIYGHGNEAGNEAGYIVGMTTCYPQPASVKVLDGETLTLESNYSRSEIHTGVMGLFYILVADPINIPAHSI' A
#
# COMPACT_ATOMS: atom_id res chain seq x y z
N ASP A 1 -7.37 -15.76 -5.41
CA ASP A 1 -7.60 -16.47 -4.14
C ASP A 1 -7.74 -15.52 -2.94
N GLY A 2 -7.74 -14.19 -3.13
CA GLY A 2 -7.88 -13.23 -2.03
C GLY A 2 -6.63 -13.07 -1.18
N ARG A 3 -5.48 -13.59 -1.63
CA ARG A 3 -4.20 -13.45 -0.91
C ARG A 3 -3.78 -11.99 -0.77
N VAL A 4 -3.22 -11.64 0.38
CA VAL A 4 -2.63 -10.32 0.62
C VAL A 4 -1.28 -10.25 -0.08
N ILE A 5 -1.12 -9.27 -0.98
CA ILE A 5 0.15 -9.01 -1.71
C ILE A 5 1.13 -8.26 -0.80
N CYS A 6 0.67 -7.18 -0.19
CA CYS A 6 1.40 -6.44 0.84
C CYS A 6 0.42 -5.59 1.67
N SER A 7 0.90 -5.06 2.80
CA SER A 7 0.12 -4.19 3.68
C SER A 7 0.91 -2.92 3.99
N SER A 8 0.23 -1.78 3.99
CA SER A 8 0.77 -0.49 4.41
C SER A 8 0.18 -0.09 5.78
N LEU A 9 0.97 0.61 6.58
CA LEU A 9 0.56 1.10 7.89
C LEU A 9 0.40 2.63 7.85
N PRO A 10 -0.62 3.18 8.53
CA PRO A 10 -0.79 4.62 8.62
C PRO A 10 0.30 5.25 9.48
N ILE A 11 0.71 6.46 9.10
CA ILE A 11 1.59 7.34 9.87
C ILE A 11 0.73 8.49 10.37
N TYR A 12 0.68 8.68 11.69
CA TYR A 12 -0.12 9.73 12.32
C TYR A 12 0.73 10.96 12.64
N GLY A 13 0.13 12.14 12.48
CA GLY A 13 0.71 13.41 12.90
C GLY A 13 0.65 13.58 14.43
N HIS A 14 1.49 14.48 14.94
CA HIS A 14 1.65 14.75 16.37
C HIS A 14 1.72 16.25 16.73
N GLY A 15 1.60 17.13 15.74
CA GLY A 15 1.72 18.58 15.84
C GLY A 15 0.46 19.33 15.39
N ASN A 16 0.63 20.62 15.10
CA ASN A 16 -0.46 21.53 14.67
C ASN A 16 -0.19 22.20 13.32
N GLU A 17 0.83 21.72 12.60
CA GLU A 17 1.28 22.23 11.31
C GLU A 17 0.73 21.39 10.16
N ALA A 18 0.64 22.01 8.98
CA ALA A 18 0.10 21.36 7.79
C ALA A 18 0.93 20.11 7.43
N GLY A 19 0.30 18.94 7.44
CA GLY A 19 0.95 17.64 7.18
C GLY A 19 1.59 16.97 8.40
N ASN A 20 1.33 17.45 9.62
CA ASN A 20 1.71 16.79 10.87
C ASN A 20 0.61 17.01 11.94
N GLU A 21 -0.65 17.05 11.56
CA GLU A 21 -1.77 17.32 12.47
C GLU A 21 -2.02 16.15 13.44
N ALA A 22 -2.07 16.44 14.74
CA ALA A 22 -2.25 15.45 15.79
C ALA A 22 -3.53 14.62 15.59
N GLY A 23 -3.37 13.30 15.52
CA GLY A 23 -4.48 12.36 15.36
C GLY A 23 -4.97 12.15 13.91
N TYR A 24 -4.40 12.86 12.93
CA TYR A 24 -4.69 12.64 11.51
C TYR A 24 -3.66 11.72 10.87
N ILE A 25 -4.08 10.93 9.88
CA ILE A 25 -3.17 10.20 9.00
C ILE A 25 -2.49 11.21 8.08
N VAL A 26 -1.17 11.34 8.21
CA VAL A 26 -0.34 12.28 7.42
C VAL A 26 0.54 11.55 6.40
N GLY A 27 0.52 10.21 6.42
CA GLY A 27 1.22 9.38 5.44
C GLY A 27 0.88 7.90 5.60
N MET A 28 1.43 7.09 4.70
CA MET A 28 1.35 5.63 4.72
C MET A 28 2.75 5.07 4.49
N THR A 29 3.10 3.97 5.14
CA THR A 29 4.33 3.24 4.80
C THR A 29 4.20 2.64 3.41
N THR A 30 5.26 2.71 2.60
CA THR A 30 5.29 1.97 1.35
C THR A 30 5.36 0.47 1.62
N CYS A 31 4.63 -0.34 0.85
CA CYS A 31 4.74 -1.80 0.89
C CYS A 31 5.22 -2.33 -0.45
N TYR A 32 6.29 -3.12 -0.41
CA TYR A 32 6.80 -3.85 -1.56
C TYR A 32 6.83 -5.33 -1.21
N PRO A 33 6.17 -6.20 -1.98
CA PRO A 33 6.32 -7.64 -1.80
C PRO A 33 7.78 -8.04 -2.06
N GLN A 34 8.18 -9.19 -1.53
CA GLN A 34 9.52 -9.73 -1.79
C GLN A 34 9.72 -9.86 -3.32
N PRO A 35 10.88 -9.46 -3.87
CA PRO A 35 11.13 -9.62 -5.30
C PRO A 35 10.84 -11.05 -5.78
N ALA A 36 10.19 -11.18 -6.93
CA ALA A 36 9.75 -12.45 -7.53
C ALA A 36 8.74 -13.30 -6.71
N SER A 37 8.25 -12.81 -5.57
CA SER A 37 7.21 -13.53 -4.78
C SER A 37 5.79 -13.36 -5.30
N VAL A 38 5.54 -12.28 -6.04
CA VAL A 38 4.23 -11.95 -6.62
C VAL A 38 4.41 -11.61 -8.10
N LYS A 39 3.54 -12.19 -8.94
CA LYS A 39 3.41 -11.86 -10.35
C LYS A 39 1.98 -11.39 -10.59
N VAL A 40 1.84 -10.21 -11.18
CA VAL A 40 0.57 -9.67 -11.64
C VAL A 40 0.48 -9.92 -13.15
N LEU A 41 -0.59 -10.57 -13.60
CA LEU A 41 -0.82 -10.86 -15.01
C LEU A 41 -1.61 -9.74 -15.69
N ASP A 42 -1.50 -9.66 -17.01
CA ASP A 42 -2.34 -8.76 -17.80
C ASP A 42 -3.83 -9.14 -17.63
N GLY A 43 -4.67 -8.12 -17.43
CA GLY A 43 -6.09 -8.29 -17.10
C GLY A 43 -6.40 -8.82 -15.69
N GLU A 44 -5.40 -9.05 -14.83
CA GLU A 44 -5.63 -9.47 -13.45
C GLU A 44 -6.27 -8.33 -12.63
N THR A 45 -7.33 -8.64 -11.88
CA THR A 45 -7.97 -7.67 -10.98
C THR A 45 -7.23 -7.63 -9.64
N LEU A 46 -6.70 -6.45 -9.29
CA LEU A 46 -6.15 -6.18 -7.97
C LEU A 46 -7.21 -5.53 -7.07
N THR A 47 -7.28 -5.97 -5.81
CA THR A 47 -8.16 -5.38 -4.80
C THR A 47 -7.33 -4.58 -3.81
N LEU A 48 -7.69 -3.32 -3.63
CA LEU A 48 -7.21 -2.49 -2.53
C LEU A 48 -8.28 -2.47 -1.44
N GLU A 49 -7.86 -2.80 -0.22
CA GLU A 49 -8.72 -2.75 0.96
C GLU A 49 -8.17 -1.73 1.95
N SER A 50 -9.02 -0.79 2.37
CA SER A 50 -8.72 0.10 3.49
C SER A 50 -9.40 -0.42 4.74
N ASN A 51 -8.62 -1.04 5.62
CA ASN A 51 -9.10 -1.64 6.85
C ASN A 51 -9.05 -0.63 8.01
N TYR A 52 -10.20 -0.14 8.43
CA TYR A 52 -10.33 0.81 9.54
C TYR A 52 -11.02 0.19 10.73
N SER A 53 -10.54 0.53 11.94
CA SER A 53 -11.26 0.18 13.15
C SER A 53 -12.53 1.02 13.27
N ARG A 54 -13.65 0.34 13.46
CA ARG A 54 -14.94 0.95 13.82
C ARG A 54 -15.04 1.32 15.31
N SER A 55 -14.01 1.04 16.11
CA SER A 55 -13.99 1.35 17.55
C SER A 55 -13.92 2.85 17.82
N GLU A 56 -13.33 3.60 16.90
CA GLU A 56 -13.21 5.06 16.95
C GLU A 56 -14.20 5.71 15.97
N ILE A 57 -14.75 6.86 16.36
CA ILE A 57 -15.62 7.64 15.49
C ILE A 57 -14.74 8.42 14.51
N HIS A 58 -15.01 8.25 13.22
CA HIS A 58 -14.35 9.00 12.15
C HIS A 58 -15.34 9.96 11.50
N THR A 59 -14.98 11.23 11.34
CA THR A 59 -15.80 12.22 10.61
C THR A 59 -15.85 11.92 9.12
N GLY A 60 -14.81 11.27 8.59
CA GLY A 60 -14.67 10.86 7.21
C GLY A 60 -13.37 10.09 7.00
N VAL A 61 -13.27 9.39 5.87
CA VAL A 61 -12.10 8.62 5.49
C VAL A 61 -11.65 9.08 4.11
N MET A 62 -10.40 9.55 4.00
CA MET A 62 -9.78 9.87 2.72
C MET A 62 -8.71 8.83 2.42
N GLY A 63 -8.85 8.14 1.28
CA GLY A 63 -7.83 7.22 0.78
C GLY A 63 -7.03 7.88 -0.34
N LEU A 64 -5.71 7.98 -0.17
CA LEU A 64 -4.77 8.27 -1.25
C LEU A 64 -3.85 7.06 -1.41
N PHE A 65 -3.91 6.43 -2.57
CA PHE A 65 -3.08 5.26 -2.86
C PHE A 65 -2.49 5.35 -4.27
N TYR A 66 -1.36 4.69 -4.45
CA TYR A 66 -0.68 4.58 -5.72
C TYR A 66 -0.16 3.15 -5.88
N ILE A 67 -0.55 2.49 -6.96
CA ILE A 67 -0.14 1.11 -7.27
C ILE A 67 0.87 1.19 -8.42
N LEU A 68 2.07 0.68 -8.17
CA LEU A 68 3.12 0.55 -9.18
C LEU A 68 3.32 -0.94 -9.48
N VAL A 69 3.24 -1.29 -10.76
CA VAL A 69 3.57 -2.63 -11.25
C VAL A 69 4.88 -2.52 -12.01
N ALA A 70 5.88 -3.30 -11.59
CA ALA A 70 7.16 -3.37 -12.26
C ALA A 70 7.09 -4.30 -13.47
N ASP A 71 7.84 -3.97 -14.53
CA ASP A 71 8.02 -4.87 -15.66
C ASP A 71 8.70 -6.17 -15.23
N PRO A 72 8.46 -7.28 -15.96
CA PRO A 72 9.16 -8.53 -15.71
C PRO A 72 10.68 -8.34 -15.78
N ILE A 73 11.38 -8.83 -14.76
CA ILE A 73 12.85 -8.90 -14.81
C ILE A 73 13.20 -9.91 -15.90
N ASN A 74 13.64 -9.41 -17.06
CA ASN A 74 14.14 -10.24 -18.14
C ASN A 74 15.57 -10.68 -17.76
N ILE A 75 15.70 -11.73 -16.93
CA ILE A 75 17.01 -12.33 -16.63
C ILE A 75 17.46 -13.07 -17.90
N PRO A 76 18.54 -12.65 -18.58
CA PRO A 76 19.03 -13.37 -19.74
C PRO A 76 19.48 -14.76 -19.31
N ALA A 77 19.09 -15.80 -20.07
CA ALA A 77 19.33 -17.21 -19.75
C ALA A 77 20.80 -17.66 -19.70
N HIS A 78 21.77 -16.73 -19.73
CA HIS A 78 23.20 -16.99 -19.91
C HIS A 78 24.08 -16.60 -18.70
N SER A 79 23.52 -16.54 -17.49
CA SER A 79 24.28 -16.10 -16.29
C SER A 79 24.29 -17.11 -15.14
N ILE A 80 24.16 -18.41 -15.42
CA ILE A 80 24.44 -19.49 -14.46
C ILE A 80 25.54 -20.38 -15.03
#